data_AF-A0A8X6F1I8-F1
#
_entry.id   AF-A0A8X6F1I8-F1
#
_cell.length_a   1.000
_cell.length_b   1.000
_cell.length_c   1.000
_cell.angle_alpha   90.00
_cell.angle_beta   90.00
_cell.angle_gamma   90.00
#
_symmetry.space_group_name_H-M   'P 1'
#
loop_
_entity.id
_entity.type
_entity.pdbx_description
1 polymer ?
#
loop_
_entity_poly.entity_id
_entity_poly.type
_entity_poly.pdbx_seq_one_letter_code
_entity_poly.pdbx_strand_id
1 'polypeptide(L)'
;MSAKSFWIWIVGWSAVILLVISTQSVSCDENPKISDKCRVSDGSFLEPGDFALYSCAKCYRHMDARLFANGTKLQQRGIWLINPETNERYEPYYLNRSSPIFKTFRTSKQINLWISCCEAAVECCKTLRKTPLQTGNVCPRTWDGWNCWPDTPAGTIQEAPCPSYIYFNSDKPQCTRYATKTCWDNGTWFINFKGNEYSDYSTCGQGEDIKLLLKTHVITFGISIVLLIPALVIFFYYRQLRVHRIFMHKNLFIALLLTAVCVTVFESYFIIDSLNNPNSVLESNQAGCKLFYTLTKYMRLSTYMWMFCEGFYLHKLIAAAFAEQKGVLIFYAIGWGVPFIPVGIWAITRQVMADELCWTVPGYFEWIIYVPMLAALLVNFCFLAHIVQIIITKLRSTNTNEPAQFRRAVRATMVLIPLFGLHFLFLSYNHGKDDCHMLLIYNLITYSMDGLQGGLVALLFCYLNNEVLYLLKRSYNRKKMVHDIASHMSSRRTRESRTSVSTNADSLANDNALLRGVRKK
;
A
#
# COMPACT_ATOMS: atom_id res chain seq x y z
N MET A 1 30.20 36.56 13.20
CA MET A 1 30.60 35.14 13.36
C MET A 1 31.29 34.71 12.07
N SER A 2 32.49 35.23 11.80
CA SER A 2 33.82 34.77 12.22
C SER A 2 34.23 33.45 11.56
N ALA A 3 35.17 33.58 10.62
CA ALA A 3 35.83 32.61 9.77
C ALA A 3 36.74 31.61 10.52
N LYS A 4 36.33 31.14 11.71
CA LYS A 4 37.08 30.19 12.55
C LYS A 4 36.58 28.74 12.50
N SER A 5 35.47 28.45 11.82
CA SER A 5 34.96 27.07 11.70
C SER A 5 35.44 26.32 10.45
N PHE A 6 36.09 27.01 9.50
CA PHE A 6 36.55 26.39 8.25
C PHE A 6 37.97 25.80 8.34
N TRP A 7 38.78 26.26 9.31
CA TRP A 7 40.15 25.77 9.53
C TRP A 7 40.23 24.51 10.43
N ILE A 8 39.15 24.15 11.11
CA ILE A 8 39.10 22.97 12.00
C ILE A 8 38.81 21.67 11.22
N TRP A 9 38.32 21.78 9.97
CA TRP A 9 38.06 20.61 9.12
C TRP A 9 39.24 20.16 8.25
N ILE A 10 40.27 20.99 8.08
CA ILE A 10 41.41 20.70 7.17
C ILE A 10 42.63 20.10 7.88
N VAL A 11 42.73 20.21 9.21
CA VAL A 11 43.90 19.69 9.97
C VAL A 11 43.61 18.33 10.65
N GLY A 12 42.40 17.77 10.48
CA GLY A 12 41.99 16.49 11.06
C GLY A 12 42.30 15.24 10.23
N TRP A 13 43.03 15.37 9.12
CA TRP A 13 43.28 14.27 8.16
C TRP A 13 44.77 14.00 7.89
N SER A 14 45.65 14.31 8.85
CA SER A 14 47.10 14.09 8.72
C SER A 14 47.69 13.15 9.78
N ALA A 15 46.86 12.30 10.41
CA ALA A 15 47.31 11.40 11.48
C ALA A 15 46.70 9.99 11.40
N VAL A 16 46.40 9.48 10.20
CA VAL A 16 46.07 8.05 9.96
C VAL A 16 47.06 7.39 9.01
N ILE A 17 48.08 8.13 8.56
CA ILE A 17 49.23 7.59 7.83
C ILE A 17 50.42 7.71 8.80
N LEU A 18 50.62 6.72 9.68
CA LEU A 18 51.88 6.38 10.38
C LEU A 18 51.70 5.41 11.58
N LEU A 19 50.78 4.45 11.53
CA LEU A 19 50.74 3.35 12.52
C LEU A 19 50.32 2.00 11.91
N VAL A 20 50.94 1.63 10.79
CA VAL A 20 51.04 0.22 10.37
C VAL A 20 52.44 -0.03 9.79
N ILE A 21 53.45 -0.03 10.65
CA ILE A 21 54.70 -0.77 10.41
C ILE A 21 54.95 -1.61 11.66
N SER A 22 54.19 -2.69 11.80
CA SER A 22 54.70 -3.91 12.43
C SER A 22 54.88 -4.89 11.29
N THR A 23 56.11 -4.93 10.77
CA THR A 23 56.57 -5.94 9.84
C THR A 23 56.70 -7.26 10.61
N GLN A 24 55.63 -8.06 10.59
CA GLN A 24 55.81 -9.51 10.69
C GLN A 24 56.12 -10.00 9.28
N SER A 25 57.34 -10.54 9.14
CA SER A 25 57.79 -11.29 7.98
C SER A 25 56.86 -12.49 7.77
N VAL A 26 55.92 -12.37 6.85
CA VAL A 26 55.18 -13.52 6.31
C VAL A 26 56.04 -14.11 5.22
N SER A 27 56.44 -15.36 5.44
CA SER A 27 57.10 -16.23 4.46
C SER A 27 56.35 -16.19 3.13
N CYS A 28 57.00 -15.74 2.07
CA CYS A 28 56.55 -15.99 0.71
C CYS A 28 56.82 -17.47 0.41
N ASP A 29 55.78 -18.30 0.45
CA ASP A 29 55.81 -19.56 -0.28
C ASP A 29 54.40 -20.01 -0.70
N GLU A 30 54.39 -20.73 -1.82
CA GLU A 30 53.27 -21.22 -2.62
C GLU A 30 52.50 -20.20 -3.49
N ASN A 31 52.71 -20.34 -4.81
CA ASN A 31 51.79 -19.91 -5.87
C ASN A 31 50.32 -20.13 -5.43
N PRO A 32 49.44 -19.11 -5.49
CA PRO A 32 48.04 -19.34 -5.17
C PRO A 32 47.49 -20.37 -6.15
N LYS A 33 47.09 -21.55 -5.62
CA LYS A 33 46.40 -22.58 -6.40
C LYS A 33 45.10 -21.97 -6.93
N ILE A 34 45.08 -21.63 -8.21
CA ILE A 34 43.87 -21.20 -8.92
C ILE A 34 43.14 -22.47 -9.35
N SER A 35 41.85 -22.59 -9.04
CA SER A 35 41.01 -23.65 -9.58
C SER A 35 40.59 -23.28 -11.00
N ASP A 36 40.93 -24.10 -11.99
CA ASP A 36 40.43 -23.92 -13.37
C ASP A 36 38.97 -24.30 -13.54
N LYS A 37 38.45 -25.12 -12.61
CA LYS A 37 37.06 -25.59 -12.60
C LYS A 37 36.20 -24.78 -11.64
N CYS A 38 34.90 -24.77 -11.91
CA CYS A 38 33.91 -24.06 -11.11
C CYS A 38 33.00 -25.05 -10.38
N ARG A 39 32.80 -24.80 -9.08
CA ARG A 39 31.99 -25.66 -8.20
C ARG A 39 30.51 -25.26 -8.26
N VAL A 40 29.64 -26.27 -8.35
CA VAL A 40 28.19 -26.11 -8.22
C VAL A 40 27.70 -26.68 -6.88
N SER A 41 26.47 -26.35 -6.48
CA SER A 41 25.97 -26.72 -5.14
C SER A 41 25.74 -28.21 -4.85
N ASP A 42 25.91 -29.10 -5.83
CA ASP A 42 25.94 -30.55 -5.59
C ASP A 42 27.34 -31.04 -5.18
N GLY A 43 28.31 -30.13 -5.11
CA GLY A 43 29.70 -30.41 -4.74
C GLY A 43 30.60 -30.74 -5.92
N SER A 44 30.06 -30.91 -7.13
CA SER A 44 30.85 -31.21 -8.33
C SER A 44 31.60 -29.99 -8.87
N PHE A 45 32.75 -30.26 -9.52
CA PHE A 45 33.58 -29.27 -10.19
C PHE A 45 33.52 -29.48 -11.70
N LEU A 46 33.03 -28.47 -12.41
CA LEU A 46 32.79 -28.53 -13.85
C LEU A 46 33.77 -27.61 -14.61
N GLU A 47 34.10 -28.00 -15.84
CA GLU A 47 34.78 -27.11 -16.79
C GLU A 47 33.90 -25.90 -17.11
N PRO A 48 34.46 -24.73 -17.47
CA PRO A 48 33.69 -23.50 -17.66
C PRO A 48 32.52 -23.62 -18.66
N GLY A 49 32.67 -24.43 -19.72
CA GLY A 49 31.61 -24.71 -20.70
C GLY A 49 30.46 -25.52 -20.09
N ASP A 50 30.78 -26.65 -19.46
CA ASP A 50 29.78 -27.51 -18.80
C ASP A 50 29.12 -26.80 -17.62
N PHE A 51 29.87 -25.99 -16.88
CA PHE A 51 29.36 -25.15 -15.81
C PHE A 51 28.30 -24.17 -16.33
N ALA A 52 28.56 -23.52 -17.48
CA ALA A 52 27.62 -22.58 -18.08
C ALA A 52 26.31 -23.29 -18.48
N LEU A 53 26.40 -24.45 -19.14
CA LEU A 53 25.23 -25.23 -19.53
C LEU A 53 24.44 -25.75 -18.33
N TYR A 54 25.12 -26.36 -17.36
CA TYR A 54 24.51 -26.84 -16.11
C TYR A 54 23.79 -25.72 -15.37
N SER A 55 24.47 -24.58 -15.19
CA SER A 55 23.94 -23.45 -14.44
C SER A 55 22.75 -22.81 -15.16
N CYS A 56 22.78 -22.73 -16.50
CA CYS A 56 21.65 -22.28 -17.29
C CYS A 56 20.43 -23.21 -17.20
N ALA A 57 20.64 -24.53 -17.24
CA ALA A 57 19.57 -25.50 -17.02
C ALA A 57 19.00 -25.36 -15.60
N LYS A 58 19.86 -25.10 -14.62
CA LYS A 58 19.46 -24.88 -13.22
C LYS A 58 18.66 -23.59 -13.05
N CYS A 59 19.09 -22.49 -13.65
CA CYS A 59 18.33 -21.23 -13.74
C CYS A 59 16.91 -21.49 -14.30
N TYR A 60 16.81 -22.22 -15.42
CA TYR A 60 15.52 -22.58 -16.04
C TYR A 60 14.63 -23.39 -15.09
N ARG A 61 15.21 -24.39 -14.41
CA ARG A 61 14.48 -25.25 -13.45
C ARG A 61 13.84 -24.45 -12.33
N HIS A 62 14.55 -23.45 -11.79
CA HIS A 62 14.12 -22.64 -10.67
C HIS A 62 13.01 -21.62 -11.00
N MET A 63 12.74 -21.34 -12.27
CA MET A 63 11.65 -20.45 -12.68
C MET A 63 10.28 -21.10 -12.45
N ASP A 64 9.27 -20.31 -12.07
CA ASP A 64 7.89 -20.78 -11.84
C ASP A 64 7.26 -21.37 -13.11
N ALA A 65 6.47 -22.43 -12.96
CA ALA A 65 5.82 -23.11 -14.08
C ALA A 65 4.82 -22.21 -14.84
N ARG A 66 4.21 -21.23 -14.17
CA ARG A 66 3.24 -20.29 -14.76
C ARG A 66 3.83 -19.36 -15.82
N LEU A 67 5.16 -19.24 -15.85
CA LEU A 67 5.88 -18.39 -16.81
C LEU A 67 6.00 -19.06 -18.18
N PHE A 68 5.73 -20.36 -18.25
CA PHE A 68 5.82 -21.13 -19.48
C PHE A 68 4.44 -21.27 -20.14
N ALA A 69 4.42 -21.43 -21.46
CA ALA A 69 3.22 -21.85 -22.15
C ALA A 69 2.75 -23.21 -21.59
N ASN A 70 1.43 -23.43 -21.51
CA ASN A 70 0.86 -24.58 -20.81
C ASN A 70 1.47 -25.90 -21.32
N GLY A 71 2.00 -26.70 -20.40
CA GLY A 71 2.63 -27.99 -20.70
C GLY A 71 4.06 -27.93 -21.28
N THR A 72 4.63 -26.75 -21.55
CA THR A 72 5.92 -26.63 -22.26
C THR A 72 7.16 -26.59 -21.36
N LYS A 73 7.01 -26.63 -20.03
CA LYS A 73 8.16 -26.53 -19.12
C LYS A 73 9.04 -27.79 -19.17
N LEU A 74 10.26 -27.63 -19.66
CA LEU A 74 11.30 -28.65 -19.72
C LEU A 74 11.86 -29.01 -18.32
N GLN A 75 12.35 -30.24 -18.17
CA GLN A 75 12.98 -30.74 -16.96
C GLN A 75 14.51 -30.78 -17.09
N GLN A 76 15.24 -30.33 -16.08
CA GLN A 76 16.69 -30.44 -16.04
C GLN A 76 17.14 -31.88 -15.76
N ARG A 77 18.07 -32.41 -16.55
CA ARG A 77 18.87 -33.60 -16.24
C ARG A 77 20.34 -33.34 -16.57
N GLY A 78 21.16 -33.12 -15.54
CA GLY A 78 22.56 -32.71 -15.70
C GLY A 78 22.65 -31.36 -16.42
N ILE A 79 23.39 -31.34 -17.54
CA ILE A 79 23.58 -30.16 -18.40
C ILE A 79 22.43 -29.95 -19.41
N TRP A 80 21.50 -30.89 -19.53
CA TRP A 80 20.45 -30.87 -20.56
C TRP A 80 19.08 -30.44 -20.00
N LEU A 81 18.28 -29.79 -20.84
CA LEU A 81 16.84 -29.62 -20.64
C LEU A 81 16.09 -30.64 -21.48
N ILE A 82 15.15 -31.37 -20.87
CA ILE A 82 14.46 -32.50 -21.51
C ILE A 82 12.97 -32.24 -21.54
N ASN A 83 12.34 -32.46 -22.69
CA ASN A 83 10.90 -32.47 -22.81
C ASN A 83 10.35 -33.74 -22.11
N PRO A 84 9.47 -33.63 -21.11
CA PRO A 84 8.96 -34.78 -20.39
C PRO A 84 8.09 -35.72 -21.26
N GLU A 85 7.47 -35.20 -22.32
CA GLU A 85 6.57 -35.97 -23.20
C GLU A 85 7.34 -36.63 -24.35
N THR A 86 8.19 -35.88 -25.05
CA THR A 86 8.92 -36.37 -26.23
C THR A 86 10.30 -36.95 -25.90
N ASN A 87 10.80 -36.72 -24.68
CA ASN A 87 12.15 -37.06 -24.23
C ASN A 87 13.27 -36.43 -25.08
N GLU A 88 12.94 -35.43 -25.90
CA GLU A 88 13.91 -34.64 -26.67
C GLU A 88 14.79 -33.82 -25.73
N ARG A 89 16.07 -33.71 -26.09
CA ARG A 89 17.08 -32.99 -25.30
C ARG A 89 17.42 -31.68 -25.99
N TYR A 90 17.45 -30.61 -25.21
CA TYR A 90 17.85 -29.28 -25.64
C TYR A 90 19.05 -28.80 -24.82
N GLU A 91 20.01 -28.25 -25.53
CA GLU A 91 21.16 -27.60 -24.93
C GLU A 91 20.76 -26.19 -24.42
N PRO A 92 20.95 -25.88 -23.13
CA PRO A 92 20.53 -24.62 -22.52
C PRO A 92 21.50 -23.46 -22.85
N TYR A 93 21.85 -23.30 -24.12
CA TYR A 93 22.75 -22.26 -24.57
C TYR A 93 22.00 -20.95 -24.85
N TYR A 94 22.09 -20.01 -23.91
CA TYR A 94 21.31 -18.78 -23.88
C TYR A 94 21.65 -17.76 -24.98
N LEU A 95 22.79 -17.89 -25.66
CA LEU A 95 23.18 -17.00 -26.76
C LEU A 95 22.48 -17.39 -28.09
N ASN A 96 22.06 -18.64 -28.25
CA ASN A 96 21.37 -19.10 -29.46
C ASN A 96 19.86 -18.85 -29.36
N ARG A 97 19.44 -17.63 -29.72
CA ARG A 97 18.01 -17.22 -29.71
C ARG A 97 17.10 -18.04 -30.63
N SER A 98 17.65 -18.82 -31.56
CA SER A 98 16.88 -19.71 -32.43
C SER A 98 16.48 -21.03 -31.74
N SER A 99 16.99 -21.29 -30.53
CA SER A 99 16.68 -22.52 -29.79
C SER A 99 15.18 -22.66 -29.47
N PRO A 100 14.60 -23.88 -29.55
CA PRO A 100 13.22 -24.14 -29.15
C PRO A 100 12.90 -23.75 -27.70
N ILE A 101 13.91 -23.68 -26.83
CA ILE A 101 13.76 -23.27 -25.42
C ILE A 101 13.12 -21.88 -25.31
N PHE A 102 13.44 -20.94 -26.21
CA PHE A 102 12.88 -19.59 -26.15
C PHE A 102 11.37 -19.55 -26.40
N LYS A 103 10.83 -20.54 -27.11
CA LYS A 103 9.40 -20.65 -27.41
C LYS A 103 8.58 -21.20 -26.24
N THR A 104 9.22 -21.72 -25.19
CA THR A 104 8.51 -22.23 -24.01
C THR A 104 8.03 -21.10 -23.11
N PHE A 105 8.62 -19.91 -23.16
CA PHE A 105 8.24 -18.75 -22.35
C PHE A 105 7.00 -18.03 -22.90
N ARG A 106 6.18 -17.45 -22.01
CA ARG A 106 5.00 -16.66 -22.42
C ARG A 106 5.36 -15.25 -22.89
N THR A 107 6.37 -14.62 -22.30
CA THR A 107 6.72 -13.21 -22.56
C THR A 107 8.23 -13.00 -22.70
N SER A 108 8.61 -11.94 -23.42
CA SER A 108 10.02 -11.55 -23.59
C SER A 108 10.69 -11.15 -22.26
N LYS A 109 9.92 -10.66 -21.28
CA LYS A 109 10.43 -10.35 -19.93
C LYS A 109 11.00 -11.59 -19.26
N GLN A 110 10.32 -12.72 -19.36
CA GLN A 110 10.73 -13.99 -18.73
C GLN A 110 12.01 -14.53 -19.37
N ILE A 111 12.11 -14.44 -20.70
CA ILE A 111 13.33 -14.80 -21.45
C ILE A 111 14.53 -14.00 -20.93
N ASN A 112 14.38 -12.68 -20.76
CA ASN A 112 15.46 -11.83 -20.29
C ASN A 112 15.89 -12.15 -18.84
N LEU A 113 14.95 -12.53 -17.96
CA LEU A 113 15.30 -12.97 -16.60
C LEU A 113 16.12 -14.27 -16.63
N TRP A 114 15.74 -15.23 -17.47
CA TRP A 114 16.50 -16.47 -17.64
C TRP A 114 17.91 -16.20 -18.17
N ILE A 115 18.04 -15.39 -19.22
CA ILE A 115 19.34 -14.97 -19.78
C ILE A 115 20.20 -14.29 -18.70
N SER A 116 19.62 -13.37 -17.92
CA SER A 116 20.36 -12.66 -16.88
C SER A 116 20.89 -13.61 -15.78
N CYS A 117 20.14 -14.66 -15.44
CA CYS A 117 20.61 -15.71 -14.53
C CYS A 117 21.79 -16.49 -15.12
N CYS A 118 21.71 -16.86 -16.40
CA CYS A 118 22.78 -17.51 -17.14
C CYS A 118 24.07 -16.68 -17.18
N GLU A 119 23.96 -15.40 -17.53
CA GLU A 119 25.09 -14.47 -17.58
C GLU A 119 25.75 -14.31 -16.20
N ALA A 120 24.94 -14.18 -15.15
CA ALA A 120 25.43 -14.09 -13.77
C ALA A 120 26.17 -15.37 -13.33
N ALA A 121 25.72 -16.55 -13.75
CA ALA A 121 26.43 -17.80 -13.48
C ALA A 121 27.81 -17.83 -14.17
N VAL A 122 27.86 -17.47 -15.45
CA VAL A 122 29.12 -17.40 -16.21
C VAL A 122 30.10 -16.41 -15.56
N GLU A 123 29.60 -15.24 -15.14
CA GLU A 123 30.42 -14.24 -14.46
C GLU A 123 30.88 -14.68 -13.08
N CYS A 124 30.03 -15.40 -12.34
CA CYS A 124 30.41 -16.05 -11.10
C CYS A 124 31.59 -16.99 -11.32
N CYS A 125 31.51 -17.92 -12.27
CA CYS A 125 32.59 -18.86 -12.57
C CYS A 125 33.90 -18.14 -12.95
N LYS A 126 33.83 -17.10 -13.78
CA LYS A 126 35.01 -16.27 -14.10
C LYS A 126 35.62 -15.64 -12.86
N THR A 127 34.78 -15.11 -11.96
CA THR A 127 35.23 -14.48 -10.70
C THR A 127 35.86 -15.51 -9.78
N LEU A 128 35.19 -16.64 -9.56
CA LEU A 128 35.68 -17.74 -8.73
C LEU A 128 36.98 -18.35 -9.26
N ARG A 129 37.27 -18.28 -10.55
CA ARG A 129 38.57 -18.72 -11.11
C ARG A 129 39.68 -17.68 -10.93
N LYS A 130 39.34 -16.40 -10.82
CA LYS A 130 40.35 -15.33 -10.64
C LYS A 130 40.73 -15.13 -9.18
N THR A 131 39.83 -15.43 -8.25
CA THR A 131 40.07 -15.25 -6.82
C THR A 131 40.99 -16.36 -6.28
N PRO A 132 42.09 -16.06 -5.57
CA PRO A 132 42.91 -17.07 -4.90
C PRO A 132 42.09 -17.93 -3.96
N LEU A 133 42.39 -19.23 -3.85
CA LEU A 133 41.75 -20.10 -2.85
C LEU A 133 42.11 -19.65 -1.44
N GLN A 134 41.11 -19.54 -0.57
CA GLN A 134 41.34 -19.17 0.81
C GLN A 134 41.85 -20.38 1.61
N THR A 135 42.98 -20.21 2.29
CA THR A 135 43.58 -21.25 3.14
C THR A 135 42.95 -21.24 4.54
N GLY A 136 42.57 -22.41 5.06
CA GLY A 136 42.00 -22.56 6.40
C GLY A 136 40.70 -23.36 6.40
N ASN A 137 39.98 -23.33 7.53
CA ASN A 137 38.68 -23.97 7.67
C ASN A 137 37.60 -23.05 7.08
N VAL A 138 37.30 -23.24 5.80
CA VAL A 138 36.34 -22.43 5.03
C VAL A 138 35.35 -23.32 4.29
N CYS A 139 34.12 -22.84 4.13
CA CYS A 139 33.19 -23.42 3.18
C CYS A 139 33.62 -23.06 1.74
N PRO A 140 33.59 -24.04 0.82
CA PRO A 140 34.08 -23.82 -0.54
C PRO A 140 33.12 -22.94 -1.35
N ARG A 141 33.67 -21.98 -2.10
CA ARG A 141 32.93 -21.17 -3.09
C ARG A 141 32.04 -22.02 -3.99
N THR A 142 30.84 -21.53 -4.31
CA THR A 142 29.84 -22.33 -5.05
C THR A 142 28.80 -21.46 -5.77
N TRP A 143 28.25 -21.98 -6.87
CA TRP A 143 27.04 -21.45 -7.49
C TRP A 143 25.82 -22.30 -7.13
N ASP A 144 24.84 -21.68 -6.50
CA ASP A 144 23.65 -22.38 -6.00
C ASP A 144 22.48 -22.45 -6.98
N GLY A 145 22.60 -21.79 -8.13
CA GLY A 145 21.52 -21.68 -9.12
C GLY A 145 20.89 -20.29 -9.18
N TRP A 146 21.15 -19.43 -8.18
CA TRP A 146 20.71 -18.04 -8.15
C TRP A 146 21.81 -17.07 -7.77
N ASN A 147 22.76 -17.43 -6.91
CA ASN A 147 23.78 -16.49 -6.45
C ASN A 147 25.17 -17.15 -6.37
N CYS A 148 26.18 -16.29 -6.42
CA CYS A 148 27.59 -16.66 -6.35
C CYS A 148 28.08 -16.54 -4.91
N TRP A 149 28.45 -17.66 -4.30
CA TRP A 149 28.95 -17.68 -2.93
C TRP A 149 30.48 -17.81 -2.95
N PRO A 150 31.22 -16.87 -2.35
CA PRO A 150 32.68 -16.95 -2.24
C PRO A 150 33.11 -18.02 -1.21
N ASP A 151 34.42 -18.19 -1.04
CA ASP A 151 34.91 -18.94 0.12
C ASP A 151 34.52 -18.19 1.40
N THR A 152 33.98 -18.90 2.38
CA THR A 152 33.42 -18.31 3.60
C THR A 152 34.03 -18.97 4.84
N PRO A 153 34.52 -18.22 5.84
CA PRO A 153 35.04 -18.79 7.08
C PRO A 153 34.03 -19.69 7.81
N ALA A 154 34.51 -20.80 8.37
CA ALA A 154 33.69 -21.69 9.20
C ALA A 154 33.04 -20.95 10.38
N GLY A 155 31.80 -21.33 10.71
CA GLY A 155 31.02 -20.72 11.80
C GLY A 155 30.42 -19.35 11.48
N THR A 156 30.45 -18.91 10.21
CA THR A 156 29.90 -17.61 9.80
C THR A 156 28.70 -17.75 8.85
N ILE A 157 27.89 -16.70 8.78
CA ILE A 157 26.79 -16.58 7.82
C ILE A 157 27.23 -15.61 6.73
N GLN A 158 27.20 -16.08 5.49
CA GLN A 158 27.45 -15.24 4.32
C GLN A 158 26.16 -14.61 3.85
N GLU A 159 26.19 -13.31 3.54
CA GLU A 159 25.08 -12.59 2.93
C GLU A 159 25.43 -12.17 1.50
N ALA A 160 24.43 -12.17 0.63
CA ALA A 160 24.55 -11.70 -0.75
C ALA A 160 23.24 -11.04 -1.21
N PRO A 161 23.30 -9.95 -2.00
CA PRO A 161 22.09 -9.28 -2.46
C PRO A 161 21.25 -10.23 -3.34
N CYS A 162 19.94 -10.19 -3.18
CA CYS A 162 19.00 -10.94 -3.99
C CYS A 162 19.14 -10.53 -5.47
N PRO A 163 19.39 -11.48 -6.38
CA PRO A 163 19.63 -11.15 -7.78
C PRO A 163 18.34 -10.69 -8.46
N SER A 164 18.46 -9.77 -9.44
CA SER A 164 17.28 -9.20 -10.10
C SER A 164 16.41 -10.23 -10.87
N TYR A 165 17.01 -11.34 -11.31
CA TYR A 165 16.32 -12.41 -12.05
C TYR A 165 15.51 -13.37 -11.16
N ILE A 166 15.61 -13.29 -9.83
CA ILE A 166 14.76 -14.08 -8.92
C ILE A 166 13.31 -13.57 -8.90
N TYR A 167 13.09 -12.32 -9.33
CA TYR A 167 11.79 -11.66 -9.34
C TYR A 167 11.01 -12.00 -10.62
N PHE A 168 10.67 -13.27 -10.77
CA PHE A 168 9.98 -13.76 -11.97
C PHE A 168 8.45 -13.64 -11.89
N ASN A 169 7.90 -13.60 -10.67
CA ASN A 169 6.46 -13.43 -10.40
C ASN A 169 6.08 -12.01 -9.91
N SER A 170 7.05 -11.11 -9.78
CA SER A 170 6.85 -9.75 -9.27
C SER A 170 7.88 -8.80 -9.86
N ASP A 171 7.67 -7.50 -9.73
CA ASP A 171 8.71 -6.54 -10.05
C ASP A 171 9.81 -6.54 -8.97
N LYS A 172 11.02 -6.11 -9.36
CA LYS A 172 12.15 -5.95 -8.44
C LYS A 172 11.78 -4.94 -7.36
N PRO A 173 12.09 -5.20 -6.08
CA PRO A 173 11.77 -4.26 -5.01
C PRO A 173 12.58 -2.98 -5.19
N GLN A 174 12.05 -1.87 -4.66
CA GLN A 174 12.77 -0.59 -4.68
C GLN A 174 13.96 -0.57 -3.72
N CYS A 175 14.02 -1.53 -2.79
CA CYS A 175 15.08 -1.71 -1.81
C CYS A 175 15.84 -3.03 -2.09
N THR A 176 17.11 -3.06 -1.71
CA THR A 176 17.94 -4.27 -1.84
C THR A 176 17.62 -5.24 -0.71
N ARG A 177 17.30 -6.48 -1.06
CA ARG A 177 17.12 -7.59 -0.12
C ARG A 177 18.34 -8.49 -0.15
N TYR A 178 18.56 -9.27 0.91
CA TYR A 178 19.72 -10.14 1.04
C TYR A 178 19.28 -11.58 1.27
N ALA A 179 19.89 -12.49 0.52
CA ALA A 179 19.86 -13.91 0.77
C ALA A 179 21.02 -14.30 1.68
N THR A 180 20.88 -15.37 2.45
CA THR A 180 21.90 -15.82 3.39
C THR A 180 22.28 -17.28 3.17
N LYS A 181 23.53 -17.63 3.51
CA LYS A 181 24.04 -19.00 3.46
C LYS A 181 24.92 -19.27 4.66
N THR A 182 24.59 -20.30 5.41
CA THR A 182 25.27 -20.63 6.67
C THR A 182 26.42 -21.60 6.43
N CYS A 183 27.62 -21.22 6.87
CA CYS A 183 28.80 -22.08 6.90
C CYS A 183 28.98 -22.68 8.30
N TRP A 184 29.00 -24.01 8.42
CA TRP A 184 29.20 -24.69 9.70
C TRP A 184 30.65 -24.64 10.18
N ASP A 185 30.85 -24.90 11.48
CA ASP A 185 32.18 -24.93 12.11
C ASP A 185 33.12 -25.98 11.53
N ASN A 186 32.60 -26.99 10.83
CA ASN A 186 33.38 -28.02 10.15
C ASN A 186 33.81 -27.64 8.72
N GLY A 187 33.56 -26.40 8.28
CA GLY A 187 33.91 -25.94 6.93
C GLY A 187 33.00 -26.47 5.82
N THR A 188 31.78 -26.90 6.16
CA THR A 188 30.77 -27.34 5.17
C THR A 188 29.54 -26.46 5.18
N TRP A 189 28.95 -26.26 4.00
CA TRP A 189 27.69 -25.51 3.89
C TRP A 189 26.56 -26.24 4.60
N PHE A 190 25.65 -25.48 5.22
CA PHE A 190 24.43 -26.04 5.80
C PHE A 190 23.64 -26.86 4.77
N ILE A 191 23.30 -28.09 5.15
CA ILE A 191 22.57 -29.06 4.32
C ILE A 191 21.13 -29.15 4.82
N ASN A 192 20.15 -29.06 3.92
CA ASN A 192 18.74 -29.21 4.28
C ASN A 192 18.36 -30.68 4.56
N PHE A 193 17.13 -30.90 5.02
CA PHE A 193 16.56 -32.25 5.24
C PHE A 193 16.53 -33.15 3.98
N LYS A 194 16.73 -32.58 2.78
CA LYS A 194 16.80 -33.31 1.51
C LYS A 194 18.24 -33.66 1.10
N GLY A 195 19.24 -33.38 1.94
CA GLY A 195 20.64 -33.68 1.65
C GLY A 195 21.32 -32.72 0.66
N ASN A 196 20.73 -31.55 0.39
CA ASN A 196 21.33 -30.57 -0.53
C ASN A 196 21.84 -29.34 0.23
N GLU A 197 22.91 -28.72 -0.27
CA GLU A 197 23.33 -27.40 0.20
C GLU A 197 22.17 -26.40 0.13
N TYR A 198 21.93 -25.69 1.22
CA TYR A 198 20.82 -24.77 1.34
C TYR A 198 21.31 -23.33 1.40
N SER A 199 20.53 -22.45 0.79
CA SER A 199 20.68 -21.00 0.81
C SER A 199 19.29 -20.43 1.09
N ASP A 200 19.20 -19.50 2.04
CA ASP A 200 17.94 -18.90 2.43
C ASP A 200 17.63 -17.66 1.57
N TYR A 201 16.58 -17.77 0.76
CA TYR A 201 16.04 -16.69 -0.07
C TYR A 201 14.66 -16.22 0.40
N SER A 202 14.20 -16.65 1.59
CA SER A 202 12.86 -16.34 2.11
C SER A 202 12.62 -14.82 2.19
N THR A 203 13.64 -14.07 2.59
CA THR A 203 13.65 -12.60 2.67
C THR A 203 13.51 -11.92 1.30
N CYS A 204 13.90 -12.57 0.19
CA CYS A 204 13.85 -11.97 -1.13
C CYS A 204 12.41 -11.75 -1.62
N GLY A 205 11.44 -12.56 -1.20
CA GLY A 205 10.06 -12.50 -1.69
C GLY A 205 9.27 -11.31 -1.12
N GLN A 206 8.53 -10.58 -1.99
CA GLN A 206 7.69 -9.43 -1.60
C GLN A 206 6.22 -9.79 -1.35
N GLY A 207 5.84 -11.05 -1.56
CA GLY A 207 4.43 -11.46 -1.56
C GLY A 207 3.72 -11.20 -0.23
N GLU A 208 4.39 -11.44 0.89
CA GLU A 208 3.83 -11.21 2.23
C GLU A 208 3.67 -9.72 2.54
N ASP A 209 4.64 -8.91 2.16
CA ASP A 209 4.60 -7.46 2.36
C ASP A 209 3.46 -6.82 1.57
N ILE A 210 3.28 -7.22 0.30
CA ILE A 210 2.18 -6.75 -0.55
C ILE A 210 0.83 -7.18 0.06
N LYS A 211 0.73 -8.44 0.52
CA LYS A 211 -0.49 -8.93 1.21
C LYS A 211 -0.80 -8.12 2.47
N LEU A 212 0.22 -7.79 3.27
CA LEU A 212 0.06 -6.98 4.47
C LEU A 212 -0.43 -5.57 4.13
N LEU A 213 0.18 -4.92 3.14
CA LEU A 213 -0.20 -3.58 2.69
C LEU A 213 -1.66 -3.55 2.20
N LEU A 214 -2.04 -4.48 1.32
CA LEU A 214 -3.41 -4.56 0.78
C LEU A 214 -4.45 -4.86 1.86
N LYS A 215 -4.16 -5.78 2.79
CA LYS A 215 -5.06 -6.06 3.92
C LYS A 215 -5.27 -4.83 4.78
N THR A 216 -4.21 -4.11 5.13
CA THR A 216 -4.31 -2.87 5.89
C THR A 216 -5.12 -1.81 5.15
N HIS A 217 -4.94 -1.70 3.83
CA HIS A 217 -5.69 -0.77 3.00
C HIS A 217 -7.19 -1.04 3.00
N VAL A 218 -7.58 -2.30 2.79
CA VAL A 218 -8.97 -2.75 2.84
C VAL A 218 -9.58 -2.49 4.22
N ILE A 219 -8.86 -2.79 5.31
CA ILE A 219 -9.32 -2.55 6.68
C ILE A 219 -9.58 -1.05 6.91
N THR A 220 -8.64 -0.19 6.51
CA THR A 220 -8.73 1.25 6.73
C THR A 220 -9.83 1.91 5.90
N PHE A 221 -10.03 1.50 4.65
CA PHE A 221 -11.21 1.93 3.88
C PHE A 221 -12.51 1.40 4.47
N GLY A 222 -12.53 0.16 4.97
CA GLY A 222 -13.68 -0.40 5.69
C GLY A 222 -14.11 0.48 6.88
N ILE A 223 -13.14 0.93 7.69
CA ILE A 223 -13.39 1.88 8.80
C ILE A 223 -13.97 3.19 8.25
N SER A 224 -13.40 3.75 7.19
CA SER A 224 -13.92 4.98 6.56
C SER A 224 -15.34 4.83 6.04
N ILE A 225 -15.71 3.69 5.44
CA ILE A 225 -17.08 3.42 4.97
C ILE A 225 -18.07 3.46 6.14
N VAL A 226 -17.74 2.77 7.24
CA VAL A 226 -18.59 2.72 8.45
C VAL A 226 -18.80 4.11 9.05
N LEU A 227 -17.82 5.01 8.94
CA LEU A 227 -17.93 6.39 9.41
C LEU A 227 -18.63 7.33 8.40
N LEU A 228 -18.47 7.11 7.10
CA LEU A 228 -19.02 7.98 6.07
C LEU A 228 -20.53 7.77 5.86
N ILE A 229 -21.01 6.53 5.93
CA ILE A 229 -22.42 6.22 5.69
C ILE A 229 -23.34 6.97 6.68
N PRO A 230 -23.17 6.87 8.01
CA PRO A 230 -24.05 7.57 8.94
C PRO A 230 -23.87 9.10 8.86
N ALA A 231 -22.66 9.58 8.58
CA ALA A 231 -22.42 11.01 8.37
C ALA A 231 -23.23 11.58 7.19
N LEU A 232 -23.27 10.87 6.06
CA LEU A 232 -24.11 11.23 4.91
C LEU A 232 -25.59 11.19 5.28
N VAL A 233 -26.05 10.15 5.99
CA VAL A 233 -27.44 10.04 6.44
C VAL A 233 -27.84 11.26 7.30
N ILE A 234 -26.98 11.68 8.24
CA ILE A 234 -27.20 12.88 9.07
C ILE A 234 -27.35 14.12 8.18
N PHE A 235 -26.44 14.33 7.23
CA PHE A 235 -26.46 15.48 6.34
C PHE A 235 -27.67 15.53 5.41
N PHE A 236 -28.23 14.39 5.00
CA PHE A 236 -29.45 14.32 4.20
C PHE A 236 -30.73 14.48 5.04
N TYR A 237 -30.74 13.93 6.26
CA TYR A 237 -31.89 13.96 7.15
C TYR A 237 -32.23 15.37 7.66
N TYR A 238 -31.24 16.14 8.11
CA TYR A 238 -31.49 17.46 8.68
C TYR A 238 -31.62 18.54 7.60
N ARG A 239 -32.84 19.05 7.42
CA ARG A 239 -33.14 20.14 6.45
C ARG A 239 -32.35 21.43 6.73
N GLN A 240 -32.05 21.72 8.00
CA GLN A 240 -31.24 22.88 8.41
C GLN A 240 -29.80 22.82 7.88
N LEU A 241 -29.31 21.63 7.55
CA LEU A 241 -28.00 21.39 6.94
C LEU A 241 -28.04 21.38 5.40
N ARG A 242 -29.06 21.96 4.75
CA ARG A 242 -29.15 22.10 3.28
C ARG A 242 -28.66 23.46 2.78
N VAL A 243 -27.59 23.98 3.38
CA VAL A 243 -26.95 25.23 2.95
C VAL A 243 -25.95 24.95 1.81
N HIS A 244 -25.68 25.93 0.96
CA HIS A 244 -24.75 25.83 -0.18
C HIS A 244 -23.35 25.30 0.21
N ARG A 245 -22.80 25.70 1.37
CA ARG A 245 -21.53 25.15 1.90
C ARG A 245 -21.60 23.63 2.10
N ILE A 246 -22.70 23.14 2.65
CA ILE A 246 -22.89 21.73 3.01
C ILE A 246 -23.15 20.89 1.75
N PHE A 247 -23.65 21.50 0.66
CA PHE A 247 -23.73 20.84 -0.65
C PHE A 247 -22.36 20.37 -1.15
N MET A 248 -21.32 21.21 -1.04
CA MET A 248 -19.96 20.84 -1.46
C MET A 248 -19.43 19.66 -0.62
N HIS A 249 -19.60 19.74 0.71
CA HIS A 249 -19.15 18.69 1.64
C HIS A 249 -19.88 17.36 1.38
N LYS A 250 -21.19 17.39 1.06
CA LYS A 250 -21.97 16.20 0.71
C LYS A 250 -21.39 15.50 -0.51
N ASN A 251 -21.08 16.24 -1.57
CA ASN A 251 -20.53 15.64 -2.78
C ASN A 251 -19.10 15.11 -2.56
N LEU A 252 -18.27 15.82 -1.78
CA LEU A 252 -16.96 15.28 -1.39
C LEU A 252 -17.11 13.97 -0.59
N PHE A 253 -18.02 13.91 0.39
CA PHE A 253 -18.27 12.71 1.18
C PHE A 253 -18.79 11.55 0.31
N ILE A 254 -19.64 11.84 -0.67
CA ILE A 254 -20.10 10.84 -1.65
C ILE A 254 -18.92 10.34 -2.49
N ALA A 255 -18.05 11.21 -2.99
CA ALA A 255 -16.89 10.82 -3.78
C ALA A 255 -15.91 9.96 -2.95
N LEU A 256 -15.64 10.35 -1.70
CA LEU A 256 -14.83 9.57 -0.75
C LEU A 256 -15.45 8.20 -0.47
N LEU A 257 -16.77 8.13 -0.26
CA LEU A 257 -17.48 6.87 -0.03
C LEU A 257 -17.41 5.95 -1.25
N LEU A 258 -17.71 6.48 -2.45
CA LEU A 258 -17.67 5.70 -3.68
C LEU A 258 -16.26 5.19 -4.00
N THR A 259 -15.24 6.00 -3.76
CA THR A 259 -13.84 5.57 -3.88
C THR A 259 -13.52 4.46 -2.89
N ALA A 260 -13.88 4.64 -1.61
CA ALA A 260 -13.63 3.63 -0.58
C ALA A 260 -14.29 2.30 -0.93
N VAL A 261 -15.57 2.32 -1.35
CA VAL A 261 -16.30 1.12 -1.77
C VAL A 261 -15.67 0.48 -3.00
N CYS A 262 -15.40 1.25 -4.06
CA CYS A 262 -14.85 0.69 -5.30
C CYS A 262 -13.46 0.08 -5.08
N VAL A 263 -12.57 0.77 -4.34
CA VAL A 263 -11.23 0.25 -4.04
C VAL A 263 -11.32 -0.98 -3.16
N THR A 264 -12.16 -0.96 -2.12
CA THR A 264 -12.36 -2.12 -1.24
C THR A 264 -12.84 -3.33 -2.01
N VAL A 265 -13.87 -3.17 -2.85
CA VAL A 265 -14.41 -4.25 -3.69
C VAL A 265 -13.33 -4.76 -4.65
N PHE A 266 -12.60 -3.86 -5.31
CA PHE A 266 -11.57 -4.25 -6.26
C PHE A 266 -10.42 -5.02 -5.60
N GLU A 267 -9.86 -4.50 -4.51
CA GLU A 267 -8.73 -5.12 -3.81
C GLU A 267 -9.13 -6.45 -3.16
N SER A 268 -10.27 -6.50 -2.48
CA SER A 268 -10.73 -7.72 -1.81
C SER A 268 -11.15 -8.83 -2.77
N TYR A 269 -11.89 -8.49 -3.84
CA TYR A 269 -12.46 -9.48 -4.74
C TYR A 269 -11.51 -9.91 -5.87
N PHE A 270 -10.71 -9.00 -6.43
CA PHE A 270 -9.80 -9.33 -7.54
C PHE A 270 -8.36 -9.57 -7.08
N ILE A 271 -7.78 -8.64 -6.31
CA ILE A 271 -6.33 -8.67 -6.02
C ILE A 271 -5.99 -9.68 -4.93
N ILE A 272 -6.68 -9.64 -3.78
CA ILE A 272 -6.41 -10.56 -2.68
C ILE A 272 -6.72 -12.01 -3.08
N ASP A 273 -7.76 -12.24 -3.89
CA ASP A 273 -8.05 -13.55 -4.47
C ASP A 273 -6.89 -14.06 -5.34
N SER A 274 -6.37 -13.23 -6.24
CA SER A 274 -5.21 -13.56 -7.08
C SER A 274 -3.94 -13.93 -6.30
N LEU A 275 -3.76 -13.34 -5.10
CA LEU A 275 -2.62 -13.65 -4.25
C LEU A 275 -2.77 -14.95 -3.44
N ASN A 276 -3.99 -15.48 -3.32
CA ASN A 276 -4.28 -16.70 -2.55
C ASN A 276 -4.58 -17.90 -3.45
N ASN A 277 -5.15 -17.68 -4.63
CA ASN A 277 -5.63 -18.73 -5.51
C ASN A 277 -4.95 -18.66 -6.89
N PRO A 278 -4.45 -19.79 -7.44
CA PRO A 278 -3.83 -19.81 -8.76
C PRO A 278 -4.86 -19.61 -9.90
N ASN A 279 -6.10 -20.11 -9.76
CA ASN A 279 -7.19 -19.93 -10.73
C ASN A 279 -8.12 -18.79 -10.28
N SER A 280 -7.57 -17.61 -10.12
CA SER A 280 -8.29 -16.47 -9.54
C SER A 280 -9.33 -15.86 -10.47
N VAL A 281 -10.27 -15.12 -9.88
CA VAL A 281 -11.31 -14.36 -10.61
C VAL A 281 -10.68 -13.36 -11.59
N LEU A 282 -9.47 -12.88 -11.26
CA LEU A 282 -8.66 -12.00 -12.12
C LEU A 282 -8.37 -12.63 -13.48
N GLU A 283 -8.03 -13.93 -13.52
CA GLU A 283 -7.71 -14.65 -14.76
C GLU A 283 -8.99 -15.10 -15.49
N SER A 284 -10.03 -15.48 -14.73
CA SER A 284 -11.31 -15.94 -15.26
C SER A 284 -12.11 -14.81 -15.94
N ASN A 285 -12.11 -13.60 -15.38
CA ASN A 285 -12.93 -12.48 -15.86
C ASN A 285 -12.10 -11.21 -16.10
N GLN A 286 -11.28 -11.26 -17.16
CA GLN A 286 -10.40 -10.15 -17.55
C GLN A 286 -11.17 -8.87 -17.88
N ALA A 287 -12.28 -8.97 -18.62
CA ALA A 287 -13.11 -7.81 -18.98
C ALA A 287 -13.72 -7.13 -17.75
N GLY A 288 -14.24 -7.92 -16.80
CA GLY A 288 -14.73 -7.42 -15.52
C GLY A 288 -13.63 -6.70 -14.73
N CYS A 289 -12.44 -7.28 -14.65
CA CYS A 289 -11.32 -6.63 -13.97
C CYS A 289 -10.95 -5.29 -14.59
N LYS A 290 -10.84 -5.20 -15.93
CA LYS A 290 -10.54 -3.94 -16.64
C LYS A 290 -11.58 -2.85 -16.34
N LEU A 291 -12.86 -3.22 -16.35
CA LEU A 291 -13.95 -2.29 -16.07
C LEU A 291 -13.91 -1.78 -14.62
N PHE A 292 -13.82 -2.68 -13.64
CA PHE A 292 -13.77 -2.30 -12.22
C PHE A 292 -12.50 -1.51 -11.88
N TYR A 293 -11.36 -1.87 -12.46
CA TYR A 293 -10.12 -1.11 -12.28
C TYR A 293 -10.21 0.30 -12.88
N THR A 294 -10.82 0.44 -14.06
CA THR A 294 -11.07 1.77 -14.65
C THR A 294 -12.03 2.59 -13.79
N LEU A 295 -13.05 1.95 -13.22
CA LEU A 295 -14.00 2.58 -12.30
C LEU A 295 -13.30 3.09 -11.03
N THR A 296 -12.37 2.33 -10.43
CA THR A 296 -11.62 2.81 -9.25
C THR A 296 -10.78 4.03 -9.59
N LYS A 297 -10.12 4.07 -10.76
CA LYS A 297 -9.37 5.25 -11.24
C LYS A 297 -10.27 6.47 -11.39
N TYR A 298 -11.44 6.31 -11.99
CA TYR A 298 -12.42 7.40 -12.14
C TYR A 298 -12.89 7.93 -10.79
N MET A 299 -13.33 7.05 -9.87
CA MET A 299 -13.83 7.47 -8.56
C MET A 299 -12.73 8.18 -7.76
N ARG A 300 -11.50 7.66 -7.83
CA ARG A 300 -10.33 8.29 -7.20
C ARG A 300 -10.08 9.69 -7.74
N LEU A 301 -10.06 9.86 -9.07
CA LEU A 301 -9.83 11.16 -9.70
C LEU A 301 -10.96 12.16 -9.40
N SER A 302 -12.21 11.71 -9.44
CA SER A 302 -13.37 12.51 -9.02
C SER A 302 -13.23 13.02 -7.59
N THR A 303 -12.72 12.19 -6.69
CA THR A 303 -12.47 12.58 -5.30
C THR A 303 -11.45 13.73 -5.19
N TYR A 304 -10.34 13.67 -5.93
CA TYR A 304 -9.40 14.80 -6.00
C TYR A 304 -10.01 16.06 -6.62
N MET A 305 -10.85 15.92 -7.65
CA MET A 305 -11.56 17.07 -8.24
C MET A 305 -12.57 17.69 -7.28
N TRP A 306 -13.25 16.89 -6.46
CA TRP A 306 -14.13 17.40 -5.38
C TRP A 306 -13.34 18.07 -4.25
N MET A 307 -12.17 17.55 -3.87
CA MET A 307 -11.27 18.25 -2.94
C MET A 307 -10.82 19.59 -3.51
N PHE A 308 -10.52 19.67 -4.81
CA PHE A 308 -10.21 20.92 -5.49
C PHE A 308 -11.39 21.90 -5.49
N CYS A 309 -12.59 21.42 -5.84
CA CYS A 309 -13.80 22.23 -5.83
C CYS A 309 -14.09 22.82 -4.44
N GLU A 310 -13.89 22.03 -3.39
CA GLU A 310 -14.05 22.49 -2.01
C GLU A 310 -12.98 23.51 -1.61
N GLY A 311 -11.70 23.27 -1.95
CA GLY A 311 -10.62 24.21 -1.71
C GLY A 311 -10.84 25.56 -2.41
N PHE A 312 -11.22 25.53 -3.69
CA PHE A 312 -11.56 26.73 -4.46
C PHE A 312 -12.77 27.46 -3.88
N TYR A 313 -13.83 26.73 -3.50
CA TYR A 313 -15.01 27.32 -2.88
C TYR A 313 -14.68 28.04 -1.56
N LEU A 314 -13.86 27.42 -0.71
CA LEU A 314 -13.45 28.02 0.57
C LEU A 314 -12.57 29.26 0.35
N HIS A 315 -11.63 29.20 -0.60
CA HIS A 315 -10.77 30.32 -0.95
C HIS A 315 -11.60 31.51 -1.45
N LYS A 316 -12.52 31.29 -2.40
CA LYS A 316 -13.41 32.33 -2.92
C LYS A 316 -14.23 32.99 -1.80
N LEU A 317 -14.77 32.20 -0.89
CA LEU A 317 -15.60 32.70 0.22
C LEU A 317 -14.82 33.63 1.17
N ILE A 318 -13.55 33.30 1.46
CA ILE A 318 -12.73 34.06 2.41
C ILE A 318 -12.07 35.28 1.73
N ALA A 319 -11.57 35.12 0.51
CA ALA A 319 -10.84 36.16 -0.21
C ALA A 319 -11.76 37.18 -0.90
N ALA A 320 -12.93 36.74 -1.39
CA ALA A 320 -13.85 37.55 -2.17
C ALA A 320 -15.29 37.41 -1.64
N ALA A 321 -15.51 37.77 -0.37
CA ALA A 321 -16.77 37.57 0.35
C ALA A 321 -18.02 38.21 -0.31
N PHE A 322 -17.84 39.20 -1.19
CA PHE A 322 -18.92 39.89 -1.92
C PHE A 322 -19.21 39.28 -3.30
N ALA A 323 -18.48 38.25 -3.74
CA ALA A 323 -18.70 37.62 -5.04
C ALA A 323 -19.99 36.79 -5.07
N GLU A 324 -20.84 37.02 -6.07
CA GLU A 324 -22.12 36.33 -6.23
C GLU A 324 -21.96 34.80 -6.39
N GLN A 325 -22.80 34.01 -5.70
CA GLN A 325 -22.73 32.54 -5.66
C GLN A 325 -23.50 31.83 -6.81
N LYS A 326 -23.53 32.41 -8.01
CA LYS A 326 -24.19 31.81 -9.18
C LYS A 326 -23.23 30.79 -9.84
N GLY A 327 -23.36 29.49 -9.54
CA GLY A 327 -22.51 28.49 -10.23
C GLY A 327 -22.49 27.03 -9.75
N VAL A 328 -23.49 26.49 -9.04
CA VAL A 328 -23.47 25.09 -8.56
C VAL A 328 -23.25 24.06 -9.68
N LEU A 329 -23.85 24.30 -10.86
CA LEU A 329 -23.74 23.42 -12.02
C LEU A 329 -22.29 23.28 -12.52
N ILE A 330 -21.51 24.37 -12.46
CA ILE A 330 -20.10 24.39 -12.89
C ILE A 330 -19.27 23.48 -11.98
N PHE A 331 -19.48 23.55 -10.66
CA PHE A 331 -18.82 22.65 -9.72
C PHE A 331 -19.17 21.18 -9.97
N TYR A 332 -20.41 20.88 -10.33
CA TYR A 332 -20.82 19.52 -10.68
C TYR A 332 -20.12 19.00 -11.94
N ALA A 333 -20.01 19.86 -12.96
CA ALA A 333 -19.30 19.56 -14.20
C ALA A 333 -17.80 19.35 -13.97
N ILE A 334 -17.18 20.13 -13.07
CA ILE A 334 -15.76 19.96 -12.71
C ILE A 334 -15.56 18.69 -11.87
N GLY A 335 -16.36 18.48 -10.83
CA GLY A 335 -16.20 17.36 -9.90
C GLY A 335 -16.43 15.99 -10.56
N TRP A 336 -17.51 15.85 -11.33
CA TRP A 336 -17.90 14.56 -11.93
C TRP A 336 -17.59 14.46 -13.43
N GLY A 337 -17.64 15.57 -14.17
CA GLY A 337 -17.45 15.56 -15.62
C GLY A 337 -15.99 15.51 -16.05
N VAL A 338 -15.16 16.42 -15.55
CA VAL A 338 -13.73 16.53 -15.94
C VAL A 338 -12.95 15.22 -15.77
N PRO A 339 -13.15 14.40 -14.71
CA PRO A 339 -12.45 13.12 -14.57
C PRO A 339 -12.64 12.13 -15.75
N PHE A 340 -13.73 12.21 -16.50
CA PHE A 340 -13.95 11.30 -17.64
C PHE A 340 -12.91 11.46 -18.75
N ILE A 341 -12.42 12.68 -18.98
CA ILE A 341 -11.49 12.99 -20.07
C ILE A 341 -10.15 12.25 -19.89
N PRO A 342 -9.38 12.46 -18.80
CA PRO A 342 -8.10 11.77 -18.61
C PRO A 342 -8.29 10.26 -18.41
N VAL A 343 -9.39 9.81 -17.78
CA VAL A 343 -9.67 8.36 -17.64
C VAL A 343 -9.93 7.71 -18.99
N GLY A 344 -10.69 8.36 -19.87
CA GLY A 344 -10.94 7.87 -21.23
C GLY A 344 -9.66 7.79 -22.06
N ILE A 345 -8.84 8.85 -22.02
CA ILE A 345 -7.53 8.87 -22.72
C ILE A 345 -6.62 7.75 -22.19
N TRP A 346 -6.54 7.59 -20.87
CA TRP A 346 -5.76 6.51 -20.25
C TRP A 346 -6.27 5.12 -20.65
N ALA A 347 -7.59 4.88 -20.62
CA ALA A 347 -8.17 3.59 -20.97
C ALA A 347 -7.92 3.25 -22.45
N ILE A 348 -8.09 4.20 -23.37
CA ILE A 348 -7.83 4.02 -24.80
C ILE A 348 -6.35 3.72 -25.05
N THR A 349 -5.45 4.52 -24.47
CA THR A 349 -4.00 4.32 -24.66
C THR A 349 -3.53 2.97 -24.09
N ARG A 350 -4.06 2.55 -22.94
CA ARG A 350 -3.79 1.22 -22.37
C ARG A 350 -4.30 0.09 -23.26
N GLN A 351 -5.53 0.19 -23.76
CA GLN A 351 -6.13 -0.81 -24.63
C GLN A 351 -5.37 -1.01 -25.95
N VAL A 352 -4.78 0.06 -26.51
CA VAL A 352 -4.06 -0.01 -27.79
C VAL A 352 -2.61 -0.46 -27.62
N MET A 353 -1.92 0.03 -26.59
CA MET A 353 -0.46 -0.09 -26.48
C MET A 353 0.02 -1.17 -25.51
N ALA A 354 -0.82 -1.62 -24.57
CA ALA A 354 -0.42 -2.50 -23.48
C ALA A 354 -1.60 -3.35 -22.95
N ASP A 355 -2.25 -4.10 -23.84
CA ASP A 355 -3.38 -4.94 -23.46
C ASP A 355 -2.96 -6.32 -22.92
N GLU A 356 -2.43 -6.34 -21.70
CA GLU A 356 -2.05 -7.57 -21.01
C GLU A 356 -3.00 -7.87 -19.85
N LEU A 357 -3.58 -9.08 -19.82
CA LEU A 357 -4.41 -9.63 -18.73
C LEU A 357 -5.42 -8.59 -18.18
N CYS A 358 -5.23 -8.16 -16.93
CA CYS A 358 -5.89 -7.00 -16.36
C CYS A 358 -4.87 -5.86 -16.19
N TRP A 359 -5.33 -4.61 -16.34
CA TRP A 359 -4.49 -3.40 -16.31
C TRP A 359 -3.92 -3.02 -14.93
N THR A 360 -3.78 -3.98 -14.01
CA THR A 360 -3.29 -3.77 -12.63
C THR A 360 -1.81 -3.43 -12.54
N VAL A 361 -1.01 -3.88 -13.51
CA VAL A 361 0.43 -3.61 -13.55
C VAL A 361 0.68 -2.14 -13.90
N PRO A 362 1.35 -1.37 -13.03
CA PRO A 362 1.61 0.04 -13.27
C PRO A 362 2.51 0.21 -14.50
N GLY A 363 2.16 1.16 -15.36
CA GLY A 363 2.93 1.49 -16.57
C GLY A 363 3.15 2.99 -16.71
N TYR A 364 3.92 3.40 -17.71
CA TYR A 364 4.19 4.81 -17.99
C TYR A 364 2.89 5.63 -18.21
N PHE A 365 1.88 5.00 -18.79
CA PHE A 365 0.59 5.64 -19.07
C PHE A 365 -0.19 6.06 -17.81
N GLU A 366 0.11 5.52 -16.62
CA GLU A 366 -0.53 5.91 -15.36
C GLU A 366 -0.35 7.41 -15.04
N TRP A 367 0.71 8.03 -15.56
CA TRP A 367 0.94 9.48 -15.41
C TRP A 367 -0.17 10.33 -16.00
N ILE A 368 -0.92 9.84 -16.98
CA ILE A 368 -2.10 10.54 -17.54
C ILE A 368 -3.14 10.79 -16.43
N ILE A 369 -3.25 9.88 -15.46
CA ILE A 369 -4.15 10.00 -14.32
C ILE A 369 -3.51 10.78 -13.17
N TYR A 370 -2.23 10.53 -12.88
CA TYR A 370 -1.55 11.17 -11.75
C TYR A 370 -1.29 12.66 -11.94
N VAL A 371 -1.03 13.14 -13.17
CA VAL A 371 -0.75 14.55 -13.44
C VAL A 371 -1.93 15.47 -13.04
N PRO A 372 -3.19 15.20 -13.46
CA PRO A 372 -4.35 15.98 -13.00
C PRO A 372 -4.55 15.94 -11.49
N MET A 373 -4.31 14.80 -10.83
CA MET A 373 -4.41 14.69 -9.37
C MET A 373 -3.37 15.58 -8.66
N LEU A 374 -2.12 15.50 -9.10
CA LEU A 374 -1.04 16.29 -8.53
C LEU A 374 -1.27 17.79 -8.75
N ALA A 375 -1.70 18.18 -9.95
CA ALA A 375 -2.05 19.57 -10.26
C ALA A 375 -3.15 20.10 -9.33
N ALA A 376 -4.23 19.33 -9.12
CA ALA A 376 -5.31 19.70 -8.20
C ALA A 376 -4.81 19.88 -6.75
N LEU A 377 -3.94 18.97 -6.27
CA LEU A 377 -3.34 19.07 -4.94
C LEU A 377 -2.42 20.29 -4.80
N LEU A 378 -1.59 20.59 -5.80
CA LEU A 378 -0.70 21.74 -5.79
C LEU A 378 -1.49 23.05 -5.76
N VAL A 379 -2.56 23.16 -6.54
CA VAL A 379 -3.43 24.35 -6.50
C VAL A 379 -4.14 24.47 -5.15
N ASN A 380 -4.61 23.37 -4.57
CA ASN A 380 -5.15 23.37 -3.21
C ASN A 380 -4.13 23.78 -2.15
N PHE A 381 -2.86 23.41 -2.31
CA PHE A 381 -1.78 23.86 -1.43
C PHE A 381 -1.61 25.38 -1.51
N CYS A 382 -1.60 25.94 -2.72
CA CYS A 382 -1.56 27.39 -2.93
C CYS A 382 -2.77 28.09 -2.30
N PHE A 383 -3.98 27.52 -2.44
CA PHE A 383 -5.18 28.05 -1.81
C PHE A 383 -5.07 28.03 -0.28
N LEU A 384 -4.61 26.93 0.32
CA LEU A 384 -4.42 26.86 1.77
C LEU A 384 -3.39 27.90 2.23
N ALA A 385 -2.23 27.99 1.58
CA ALA A 385 -1.21 28.97 1.94
C ALA A 385 -1.76 30.40 1.91
N HIS A 386 -2.53 30.76 0.88
CA HIS A 386 -3.16 32.07 0.77
C HIS A 386 -4.26 32.29 1.83
N ILE A 387 -5.12 31.29 2.09
CA ILE A 387 -6.13 31.35 3.15
C ILE A 387 -5.47 31.57 4.51
N VAL A 388 -4.39 30.84 4.81
CA VAL A 388 -3.61 30.97 6.04
C VAL A 388 -3.03 32.39 6.16
N GLN A 389 -2.46 32.93 5.08
CA GLN A 389 -1.97 34.32 5.05
C GLN A 389 -3.09 35.33 5.34
N ILE A 390 -4.27 35.19 4.72
CA ILE A 390 -5.42 36.07 4.97
C ILE A 390 -5.87 35.97 6.44
N ILE A 391 -6.01 34.75 6.97
CA ILE A 391 -6.43 34.51 8.37
C ILE A 391 -5.43 35.14 9.33
N ILE A 392 -4.13 34.92 9.12
CA ILE A 392 -3.07 35.51 9.96
C ILE A 392 -3.10 37.04 9.90
N THR A 393 -3.27 37.60 8.70
CA THR A 393 -3.32 39.06 8.50
C THR A 393 -4.52 39.67 9.22
N LYS A 394 -5.71 39.06 9.10
CA LYS A 394 -6.93 39.50 9.81
C LYS A 394 -6.83 39.32 11.32
N LEU A 395 -6.24 38.23 11.81
CA LEU A 395 -6.04 38.02 13.25
C LEU A 395 -5.09 39.09 13.83
N ARG A 396 -4.00 39.42 13.12
CA ARG A 396 -3.05 40.46 13.54
C ARG A 396 -3.65 41.87 13.50
N SER A 397 -4.52 42.17 12.53
CA SER A 397 -5.14 43.51 12.43
C SER A 397 -6.20 43.77 13.50
N THR A 398 -6.80 42.72 14.05
CA THR A 398 -7.94 42.86 14.99
C THR A 398 -7.52 42.80 16.45
N ASN A 399 -6.36 42.21 16.80
CA ASN A 399 -5.89 42.11 18.20
C ASN A 399 -4.34 42.08 18.31
N THR A 400 -3.81 42.87 19.24
CA THR A 400 -2.36 42.95 19.56
C THR A 400 -1.85 41.68 20.27
N ASN A 401 -0.97 40.92 19.60
CA ASN A 401 0.05 40.01 20.16
C ASN A 401 -0.38 39.00 21.26
N GLU A 402 -1.44 38.21 21.05
CA GLU A 402 -1.72 37.06 21.94
C GLU A 402 -1.23 35.72 21.29
N PRO A 403 -0.09 35.14 21.70
CA PRO A 403 0.44 33.90 21.11
C PRO A 403 -0.49 32.68 21.29
N ALA A 404 -1.44 32.75 22.23
CA ALA A 404 -2.49 31.74 22.40
C ALA A 404 -3.46 31.68 21.20
N GLN A 405 -3.80 32.82 20.58
CA GLN A 405 -4.69 32.86 19.41
C GLN A 405 -3.98 32.37 18.15
N PHE A 406 -2.69 32.65 18.00
CA PHE A 406 -1.86 32.09 16.93
C PHE A 406 -1.87 30.56 16.96
N ARG A 407 -1.69 29.94 18.15
CA ARG A 407 -1.75 28.48 18.31
C ARG A 407 -3.12 27.91 17.98
N ARG A 408 -4.21 28.62 18.30
CA ARG A 408 -5.58 28.22 17.94
C ARG A 408 -5.80 28.28 16.42
N ALA A 409 -5.28 29.31 15.74
CA ALA A 409 -5.36 29.43 14.29
C ALA A 409 -4.57 28.33 13.58
N VAL A 410 -3.33 28.06 14.00
CA VAL A 410 -2.51 26.96 13.45
C VAL A 410 -3.19 25.61 13.67
N ARG A 411 -3.74 25.36 14.86
CA ARG A 411 -4.50 24.13 15.14
C ARG A 411 -5.74 24.00 14.24
N ALA A 412 -6.46 25.08 13.97
CA ALA A 412 -7.58 25.08 13.04
C ALA A 412 -7.13 24.78 11.60
N THR A 413 -5.97 25.32 11.17
CA THR A 413 -5.45 25.05 9.82
C THR A 413 -4.96 23.61 9.62
N MET A 414 -4.46 22.95 10.68
CA MET A 414 -4.13 21.52 10.64
C MET A 414 -5.35 20.63 10.35
N VAL A 415 -6.54 21.05 10.79
CA VAL A 415 -7.81 20.34 10.52
C VAL A 415 -8.20 20.41 9.03
N LEU A 416 -7.71 21.42 8.28
CA LEU A 416 -7.98 21.55 6.84
C LEU A 416 -7.05 20.68 5.97
N ILE A 417 -5.93 20.18 6.51
CA ILE A 417 -4.96 19.37 5.76
C ILE A 417 -5.58 18.06 5.21
N PRO A 418 -6.31 17.26 6.00
CA PRO A 418 -6.99 16.05 5.50
C PRO A 418 -8.08 16.35 4.47
N LEU A 419 -8.79 17.47 4.64
CA LEU A 419 -9.87 17.90 3.76
C LEU A 419 -9.36 18.22 2.35
N PHE A 420 -8.22 18.91 2.26
CA PHE A 420 -7.60 19.28 1.00
C PHE A 420 -6.70 18.19 0.40
N GLY A 421 -6.53 17.06 1.10
CA GLY A 421 -5.67 15.97 0.64
C GLY A 421 -4.17 16.28 0.67
N LEU A 422 -3.75 17.33 1.37
CA LEU A 422 -2.35 17.81 1.30
C LEU A 422 -1.34 16.86 1.95
N HIS A 423 -1.79 15.96 2.82
CA HIS A 423 -0.96 14.90 3.37
C HIS A 423 -0.37 13.99 2.28
N PHE A 424 -1.04 13.83 1.13
CA PHE A 424 -0.49 13.08 0.00
C PHE A 424 0.75 13.73 -0.62
N LEU A 425 0.89 15.06 -0.59
CA LEU A 425 2.09 15.73 -1.08
C LEU A 425 3.29 15.46 -0.17
N PHE A 426 3.09 15.53 1.15
CA PHE A 426 4.14 15.24 2.12
C PHE A 426 4.54 13.77 2.11
N LEU A 427 3.58 12.86 1.91
CA LEU A 427 3.78 11.41 1.82
C LEU A 427 4.15 10.92 0.42
N SER A 428 4.36 11.80 -0.56
CA SER A 428 4.94 11.42 -1.86
C SER A 428 6.47 11.48 -1.85
N TYR A 429 7.08 12.08 -0.83
CA TYR A 429 8.53 12.21 -0.73
C TYR A 429 9.15 10.99 -0.03
N ASN A 430 9.55 10.01 -0.83
CA ASN A 430 10.22 8.80 -0.34
C ASN A 430 11.68 9.10 0.04
N HIS A 431 12.01 8.98 1.34
CA HIS A 431 13.30 9.41 1.90
C HIS A 431 14.35 8.28 2.05
N GLY A 432 14.06 7.04 1.65
CA GLY A 432 15.02 5.94 1.84
C GLY A 432 14.77 4.77 0.94
N LYS A 433 15.66 4.54 -0.03
CA LYS A 433 15.65 3.35 -0.89
C LYS A 433 16.47 2.20 -0.29
N ASP A 434 17.19 2.44 0.79
CA ASP A 434 18.24 1.52 1.23
C ASP A 434 17.72 0.45 2.20
N ASP A 435 16.77 0.79 3.08
CA ASP A 435 16.21 -0.16 4.06
C ASP A 435 14.77 -0.57 3.70
N CYS A 436 14.59 -1.87 3.45
CA CYS A 436 13.29 -2.47 3.15
C CYS A 436 12.28 -2.39 4.31
N HIS A 437 12.72 -2.45 5.57
CA HIS A 437 11.83 -2.36 6.71
C HIS A 437 11.26 -0.95 6.85
N MET A 438 12.11 0.07 6.70
CA MET A 438 11.67 1.46 6.72
C MET A 438 10.75 1.77 5.54
N LEU A 439 11.03 1.24 4.35
CA LEU A 439 10.16 1.37 3.19
C LEU A 439 8.78 0.71 3.43
N LEU A 440 8.75 -0.47 4.06
CA LEU A 440 7.49 -1.15 4.39
C LEU A 440 6.67 -0.33 5.39
N ILE A 441 7.28 0.17 6.46
CA ILE A 441 6.62 1.01 7.46
C ILE A 441 6.07 2.29 6.82
N TYR A 442 6.87 2.93 5.96
CA TYR A 442 6.45 4.11 5.21
C TYR A 442 5.22 3.83 4.33
N ASN A 443 5.24 2.72 3.58
CA ASN A 443 4.11 2.31 2.75
C ASN A 443 2.88 2.00 3.61
N LEU A 444 3.06 1.34 4.76
CA LEU A 444 1.98 1.03 5.68
C LEU A 444 1.30 2.31 6.20
N ILE A 445 2.09 3.32 6.59
CA ILE A 445 1.58 4.63 7.03
C ILE A 445 0.83 5.30 5.88
N THR A 446 1.41 5.33 4.68
CA THR A 446 0.82 6.00 3.51
C THR A 446 -0.52 5.38 3.12
N TYR A 447 -0.58 4.05 3.02
CA TYR A 447 -1.82 3.32 2.70
C TYR A 447 -2.87 3.48 3.81
N SER A 448 -2.44 3.49 5.08
CA SER A 448 -3.37 3.69 6.21
C SER A 448 -3.95 5.10 6.23
N MET A 449 -3.12 6.13 5.97
CA MET A 449 -3.58 7.52 5.88
C MET A 449 -4.51 7.73 4.71
N ASP A 450 -4.22 7.10 3.57
CA ASP A 450 -5.11 7.11 2.41
C ASP A 450 -6.49 6.51 2.74
N GLY A 451 -6.50 5.29 3.26
CA GLY A 451 -7.72 4.58 3.60
C GLY A 451 -8.55 5.29 4.68
N LEU A 452 -7.91 5.95 5.66
CA LEU A 452 -8.56 6.65 6.77
C LEU A 452 -8.97 8.09 6.45
N GLN A 453 -8.55 8.68 5.31
CA GLN A 453 -8.83 10.08 4.99
C GLN A 453 -10.34 10.38 5.07
N GLY A 454 -11.17 9.53 4.47
CA GLY A 454 -12.62 9.71 4.47
C GLY A 454 -13.24 9.67 5.87
N GLY A 455 -12.81 8.72 6.70
CA GLY A 455 -13.23 8.61 8.10
C GLY A 455 -12.80 9.81 8.94
N LEU A 456 -11.58 10.32 8.74
CA LEU A 456 -11.08 11.51 9.43
C LEU A 456 -11.87 12.77 9.03
N VAL A 457 -12.17 12.93 7.74
CA VAL A 457 -13.00 14.02 7.24
C VAL A 457 -14.43 13.94 7.82
N ALA A 458 -15.02 12.75 7.89
CA ALA A 458 -16.32 12.54 8.52
C ALA A 458 -16.31 12.89 10.02
N LEU A 459 -15.26 12.46 10.74
CA LEU A 459 -15.06 12.78 12.15
C LEU A 459 -15.03 14.30 12.38
N LEU A 460 -14.21 15.01 11.62
CA LEU A 460 -13.98 16.45 11.81
C LEU A 460 -15.19 17.31 11.41
N PHE A 461 -15.80 17.03 10.25
CA PHE A 461 -16.82 17.92 9.68
C PHE A 461 -18.27 17.53 10.02
N CYS A 462 -18.51 16.27 10.41
CA CYS A 462 -19.83 15.80 10.84
C CYS A 462 -19.88 15.56 12.35
N TYR A 463 -19.10 14.62 12.88
CA TYR A 463 -19.26 14.15 14.26
C TYR A 463 -18.76 15.14 15.33
N LEU A 464 -17.66 15.83 15.07
CA LEU A 464 -17.08 16.85 15.97
C LEU A 464 -17.60 18.26 15.69
N ASN A 465 -18.51 18.42 14.73
CA ASN A 465 -19.05 19.72 14.38
C ASN A 465 -20.12 20.14 15.38
N ASN A 466 -19.89 21.26 16.08
CA ASN A 466 -20.79 21.79 17.10
C ASN A 466 -22.21 22.06 16.59
N GLU A 467 -22.37 22.46 15.33
CA GLU A 467 -23.69 22.68 14.74
C GLU A 467 -24.46 21.36 14.62
N VAL A 468 -23.80 20.31 14.14
CA VAL A 468 -24.38 18.97 14.01
C VAL A 468 -24.68 18.37 15.39
N LEU A 469 -23.74 18.49 16.34
CA LEU A 469 -23.93 18.04 17.72
C LEU A 469 -25.13 18.73 18.40
N TYR A 470 -25.28 20.04 18.19
CA TYR A 470 -26.43 20.79 18.68
C TYR A 470 -27.75 20.27 18.09
N LEU A 471 -27.80 20.01 16.77
CA LEU A 471 -28.99 19.48 16.11
C LEU A 471 -29.35 18.07 16.58
N LEU A 472 -28.35 17.20 16.75
CA LEU A 472 -28.53 15.87 17.30
C LEU A 472 -29.07 15.93 18.73
N LYS A 473 -28.47 16.76 19.59
CA LYS A 473 -28.93 16.96 20.98
C LYS A 473 -30.36 17.52 21.04
N ARG A 474 -30.68 18.50 20.19
CA ARG A 474 -32.03 19.07 20.08
C ARG A 474 -33.04 18.01 19.64
N SER A 475 -32.71 17.20 18.64
CA SER A 475 -33.55 16.11 18.16
C SER A 475 -33.76 15.03 19.21
N TYR A 476 -32.71 14.68 19.95
CA TYR A 476 -32.77 13.74 21.06
C TYR A 476 -33.68 14.25 22.18
N ASN A 477 -33.47 15.50 22.63
CA ASN A 477 -34.29 16.12 23.66
C ASN A 477 -35.77 16.20 23.25
N ARG A 478 -36.06 16.51 21.97
CA ARG A 478 -37.43 16.50 21.45
C ARG A 478 -38.07 15.12 21.50
N LYS A 479 -37.34 14.07 21.09
CA LYS A 479 -37.84 12.69 21.17
C LYS A 479 -38.06 12.25 22.62
N LYS A 480 -37.14 12.60 23.52
CA LYS A 480 -37.27 12.35 24.95
C LYS A 480 -38.54 13.00 25.53
N MET A 481 -38.76 14.29 25.26
CA MET A 481 -39.98 14.98 25.70
C MET A 481 -41.27 14.31 25.18
N VAL A 482 -41.31 13.92 23.90
CA VAL A 482 -42.47 13.20 23.34
C VAL A 482 -42.68 11.85 24.02
N HIS A 483 -41.60 11.12 24.29
CA HIS A 483 -41.67 9.84 24.99
C HIS A 483 -42.14 10.01 26.43
N ASP A 484 -41.64 11.01 27.14
CA ASP A 484 -42.04 11.35 28.51
C ASP A 484 -43.52 11.76 28.56
N ILE A 485 -44.01 12.53 27.59
CA ILE A 485 -45.45 12.86 27.48
C ILE A 485 -46.28 11.59 27.23
N ALA A 486 -45.84 10.72 26.32
CA ALA A 486 -46.54 9.46 26.01
C ALA A 486 -46.60 8.51 27.21
N SER A 487 -45.53 8.43 28.01
CA SER A 487 -45.48 7.62 29.23
C SER A 487 -46.33 8.21 30.36
N HIS A 488 -46.37 9.54 30.50
CA HIS A 488 -47.29 10.20 31.43
C HIS A 488 -48.75 10.03 31.04
N MET A 489 -49.09 10.08 29.75
CA MET A 489 -50.46 9.83 29.27
C MET A 489 -50.90 8.38 29.47
N SER A 490 -50.01 7.41 29.25
CA SER A 490 -50.32 6.01 29.53
C SER A 490 -50.53 5.76 31.03
N SER A 491 -49.67 6.31 31.89
CA SER A 491 -49.80 6.23 33.35
C SER A 491 -51.07 6.90 33.88
N ARG A 492 -51.47 8.06 33.33
CA ARG A 492 -52.76 8.70 33.66
C ARG A 492 -53.95 7.83 33.28
N ARG A 493 -53.95 7.22 32.09
CA ARG A 493 -55.00 6.26 31.71
C ARG A 493 -55.09 5.08 32.66
N THR A 494 -53.96 4.48 33.06
CA THR A 494 -53.97 3.37 34.04
C THR A 494 -54.48 3.81 35.42
N ARG A 495 -54.22 5.07 35.81
CA ARG A 495 -54.67 5.62 37.09
C ARG A 495 -56.15 5.98 37.08
N GLU A 496 -56.65 6.59 36.01
CA GLU A 496 -58.08 6.86 35.79
C GLU A 496 -58.91 5.57 35.75
N SER A 497 -58.42 4.52 35.07
CA SER A 497 -59.05 3.19 35.07
C SER A 497 -59.03 2.52 36.46
N ARG A 498 -58.06 2.83 37.32
CA ARG A 498 -58.04 2.32 38.71
C ARG A 498 -58.99 3.09 39.62
N THR A 499 -59.10 4.40 39.47
CA THR A 499 -60.04 5.22 40.26
C THR A 499 -61.50 4.98 39.90
N SER A 500 -61.81 4.69 38.62
CA SER A 500 -63.18 4.30 38.22
C SER A 500 -63.59 2.93 38.78
N VAL A 501 -62.62 2.03 39.04
CA VAL A 501 -62.89 0.73 39.69
C VAL A 501 -63.08 0.90 41.19
N SER A 502 -62.35 1.81 41.86
CA SER A 502 -62.53 2.05 43.30
C SER A 502 -63.84 2.78 43.62
N THR A 503 -64.27 3.75 42.81
CA THR A 503 -65.56 4.44 43.03
C THR A 503 -66.76 3.52 42.86
N ASN A 504 -66.69 2.53 41.95
CA ASN A 504 -67.74 1.52 41.79
C ASN A 504 -67.76 0.48 42.94
N ALA A 505 -66.61 0.21 43.57
CA ALA A 505 -66.53 -0.68 44.72
C ALA A 505 -67.11 -0.04 46.00
N ASP A 506 -66.87 1.27 46.23
CA ASP A 506 -67.42 1.98 47.38
C ASP A 506 -68.93 2.22 47.26
N SER A 507 -69.47 2.45 46.05
CA SER A 507 -70.92 2.52 45.84
C SER A 507 -71.63 1.17 46.07
N LEU A 508 -71.02 0.04 45.67
CA LEU A 508 -71.56 -1.30 45.97
C LEU A 508 -71.43 -1.68 47.46
N ALA A 509 -70.42 -1.18 48.17
CA ALA A 509 -70.29 -1.40 49.61
C ALA A 509 -71.35 -0.63 50.42
N ASN A 510 -71.69 0.59 50.00
CA ASN A 510 -72.70 1.41 50.67
C ASN A 510 -74.14 0.91 50.43
N ASP A 511 -74.44 0.41 49.22
CA ASP A 511 -75.74 -0.23 48.92
C ASP A 511 -75.95 -1.53 49.71
N ASN A 512 -74.89 -2.31 49.95
CA ASN A 512 -74.97 -3.52 50.77
C ASN A 512 -75.11 -3.25 52.28
N ALA A 513 -74.66 -2.09 52.77
CA ALA A 513 -74.87 -1.68 54.16
C ALA A 513 -76.31 -1.22 54.42
N LEU A 514 -76.93 -0.51 53.48
CA LEU A 514 -78.34 -0.11 53.54
C LEU A 514 -79.31 -1.29 53.44
N LEU A 515 -78.96 -2.35 52.68
CA LEU A 515 -79.78 -3.57 52.57
C LEU A 515 -79.64 -4.54 53.76
N ARG A 516 -78.60 -4.42 54.60
CA ARG A 516 -78.43 -5.25 55.82
C ARG A 516 -79.13 -4.68 57.06
N GLY A 517 -79.49 -3.39 57.08
CA GLY A 517 -80.24 -2.76 58.17
C GLY A 517 -81.76 -3.02 58.16
N VAL A 518 -82.32 -3.45 57.01
CA VAL A 518 -83.78 -3.66 56.82
C VAL A 518 -84.18 -5.13 57.01
N ARG A 519 -83.23 -6.01 57.37
CA ARG A 519 -83.49 -7.46 57.52
C ARG A 519 -83.00 -8.04 58.84
N LYS A 520 -83.33 -7.37 59.95
CA LYS A 520 -83.49 -8.01 61.26
C LYS A 520 -84.68 -7.40 62.00
N LYS A 521 -85.69 -8.24 62.19
CA LYS A 521 -86.67 -8.16 63.28
C LYS A 521 -85.94 -8.09 64.62
#